data_AF-A0A923MGZ5-F1
#
_entry.id   AF-A0A923MGZ5-F1
#
_cell.length_a   1.000
_cell.length_b   1.000
_cell.length_c   1.000
_cell.angle_alpha   90.00
_cell.angle_beta   90.00
_cell.angle_gamma   90.00
#
_symmetry.space_group_name_H-M   'P 1'
#
loop_
_entity.id
_entity.type
_entity.pdbx_description
1 polymer ?
#
loop_
_entity_poly.entity_id
_entity_poly.type
_entity_poly.pdbx_seq_one_letter_code
_entity_poly.pdbx_strand_id
1 'polypeptide(L)'
;MTTKTDFHAIQELREKYAPKVRGIVSGEEAKAIYEVLEIDKRNNIELQNIRDMVVMIYGQWFDKSRDQYLEDKKNGVQAVDKSAGYLDAMSAIICVIDYEKFKRGIGV
;
A
#
# COMPACT_ATOMS: atom_id res chain seq x y z
N MET A 1 -13.67 4.82 16.05
CA MET A 1 -13.43 3.36 15.97
C MET A 1 -13.46 3.00 14.50
N THR A 2 -12.45 2.27 14.01
CA THR A 2 -12.41 1.80 12.62
C THR A 2 -13.47 0.72 12.39
N THR A 3 -13.91 0.57 11.16
CA THR A 3 -14.95 -0.38 10.74
C THR A 3 -14.37 -1.71 10.25
N LYS A 4 -13.07 -1.75 9.95
CA LYS A 4 -12.35 -2.90 9.41
C LYS A 4 -11.04 -3.11 10.16
N THR A 5 -10.53 -4.34 10.12
CA THR A 5 -9.14 -4.60 10.53
C THR A 5 -8.18 -4.07 9.48
N ASP A 6 -6.95 -3.76 9.90
CA ASP A 6 -5.90 -3.22 9.01
C ASP A 6 -5.66 -4.11 7.80
N PHE A 7 -5.59 -5.43 8.00
CA PHE A 7 -5.45 -6.40 6.91
C PHE A 7 -6.56 -6.28 5.85
N HIS A 8 -7.83 -6.22 6.27
CA HIS A 8 -8.94 -6.13 5.32
C HIS A 8 -8.95 -4.78 4.59
N ALA A 9 -8.62 -3.69 5.27
CA ALA A 9 -8.51 -2.36 4.63
C ALA A 9 -7.36 -2.33 3.60
N ILE A 10 -6.20 -2.90 3.93
CA ILE A 10 -5.04 -2.99 3.03
C ILE A 10 -5.35 -3.88 1.83
N GLN A 11 -6.06 -4.99 2.03
CA GLN A 11 -6.48 -5.87 0.94
C GLN A 11 -7.48 -5.19 0.01
N GLU A 12 -8.50 -4.53 0.55
CA GLU A 12 -9.46 -3.75 -0.25
C GLU A 12 -8.75 -2.66 -1.05
N LEU A 13 -7.79 -1.97 -0.44
CA LEU A 13 -7.03 -0.95 -1.12
C LEU A 13 -6.21 -1.53 -2.27
N ARG A 14 -5.56 -2.69 -2.09
CA ARG A 14 -4.87 -3.38 -3.18
C ARG A 14 -5.80 -3.69 -4.36
N GLU A 15 -7.03 -4.09 -4.10
CA GLU A 15 -7.99 -4.45 -5.15
C GLU A 15 -8.50 -3.21 -5.91
N LYS A 16 -8.62 -2.07 -5.23
CA LYS A 16 -9.16 -0.82 -5.79
C LYS A 16 -8.11 0.15 -6.33
N TYR A 17 -6.89 0.10 -5.79
CA TYR A 17 -5.85 1.07 -6.09
C TYR A 17 -5.26 0.82 -7.48
N ALA A 18 -5.58 1.73 -8.39
CA ALA A 18 -5.07 1.75 -9.75
C ALA A 18 -4.34 3.07 -10.01
N PRO A 19 -3.00 3.10 -9.88
CA PRO A 19 -2.25 4.33 -10.04
C PRO A 19 -2.34 4.83 -11.49
N LYS A 20 -2.71 6.11 -11.68
CA LYS A 20 -2.72 6.77 -12.99
C LYS A 20 -1.30 7.00 -13.51
N VAL A 21 -0.40 7.38 -12.61
CA VAL A 21 1.03 7.61 -12.89
C VAL A 21 1.85 7.02 -11.75
N ARG A 22 2.81 6.15 -12.08
CA ARG A 22 3.70 5.55 -11.07
C ARG A 22 4.58 6.63 -10.43
N GLY A 23 4.81 6.51 -9.14
CA GLY A 23 5.63 7.42 -8.34
C GLY A 23 4.98 8.78 -8.01
N ILE A 24 3.75 9.04 -8.45
CA ILE A 24 3.00 10.26 -8.12
C ILE A 24 1.67 9.86 -7.50
N VAL A 25 1.37 10.42 -6.31
CA VAL A 25 0.06 10.27 -5.67
C VAL A 25 -0.79 11.49 -6.00
N SER A 26 -1.80 11.30 -6.84
CA SER A 26 -2.81 12.32 -7.13
C SER A 26 -3.75 12.54 -5.94
N GLY A 27 -4.46 13.67 -5.93
CA GLY A 27 -5.44 13.97 -4.88
C GLY A 27 -6.58 12.94 -4.80
N GLU A 28 -6.99 12.36 -5.93
CA GLU A 28 -8.02 11.30 -5.98
C GLU A 28 -7.50 10.00 -5.35
N GLU A 29 -6.27 9.60 -5.69
CA GLU A 29 -5.61 8.43 -5.10
C GLU A 29 -5.41 8.61 -3.60
N ALA A 30 -4.92 9.78 -3.17
CA ALA A 30 -4.77 10.10 -1.76
C ALA A 30 -6.11 10.01 -1.03
N LYS A 31 -7.18 10.57 -1.61
CA LYS A 31 -8.53 10.51 -1.02
C LYS A 31 -9.02 9.07 -0.88
N ALA A 32 -8.84 8.23 -1.90
CA ALA A 32 -9.20 6.82 -1.82
C ALA A 32 -8.42 6.08 -0.73
N ILE A 33 -7.12 6.34 -0.59
CA ILE A 33 -6.29 5.77 0.48
C ILE A 33 -6.80 6.24 1.85
N TYR A 34 -7.08 7.53 2.02
CA TYR A 34 -7.64 8.10 3.26
C TYR A 34 -8.95 7.41 3.67
N GLU A 35 -9.87 7.26 2.72
CA GLU A 35 -11.19 6.70 2.97
C GLU A 35 -11.14 5.22 3.31
N VAL A 36 -10.38 4.42 2.54
CA VAL A 36 -10.30 2.96 2.76
C VAL A 36 -9.59 2.64 4.06
N LEU A 37 -8.52 3.38 4.40
CA LEU A 37 -7.76 3.13 5.62
C LEU A 37 -8.33 3.87 6.84
N GLU A 38 -9.34 4.72 6.68
CA GLU A 38 -9.98 5.53 7.73
C GLU A 38 -8.96 6.34 8.55
N ILE A 39 -8.02 6.98 7.84
CA ILE A 39 -6.86 7.68 8.42
C ILE A 39 -7.28 8.79 9.40
N ASP A 40 -8.38 9.48 9.12
CA ASP A 40 -8.96 10.55 9.95
C ASP A 40 -9.42 10.04 11.33
N LYS A 41 -9.83 8.77 11.42
CA LYS A 41 -10.36 8.16 12.65
C LYS A 41 -9.27 7.53 13.52
N ARG A 42 -8.05 7.41 13.01
CA ARG A 42 -6.93 6.73 13.68
C ARG A 42 -6.15 7.69 14.56
N ASN A 43 -5.66 7.20 15.70
CA ASN A 43 -4.67 7.90 16.51
C ASN A 43 -3.23 7.60 16.04
N ASN A 44 -2.23 8.21 16.67
CA ASN A 44 -0.82 8.05 16.29
C ASN A 44 -0.35 6.59 16.26
N ILE A 45 -0.67 5.82 17.30
CA ILE A 45 -0.26 4.42 17.41
C ILE A 45 -0.91 3.60 16.30
N GLU A 46 -2.19 3.84 16.03
CA GLU A 46 -2.93 3.16 14.97
C GLU A 46 -2.40 3.53 13.56
N LEU A 47 -1.94 4.76 13.36
CA LEU A 47 -1.28 5.19 12.12
C LEU A 47 0.09 4.53 11.93
N GLN A 48 0.86 4.38 13.01
CA GLN A 48 2.14 3.67 12.94
C GLN A 48 1.93 2.18 12.66
N ASN A 49 1.00 1.54 13.37
CA ASN A 49 0.69 0.12 13.20
C ASN A 49 0.26 -0.21 11.77
N ILE A 50 -0.62 0.59 11.17
CA ILE A 50 -1.06 0.35 9.79
C ILE A 50 0.07 0.60 8.79
N ARG A 51 0.93 1.60 9.01
CA ARG A 51 2.12 1.85 8.18
C ARG A 51 3.05 0.63 8.18
N ASP A 52 3.35 0.10 9.36
CA ASP A 52 4.22 -1.08 9.50
C ASP A 52 3.58 -2.32 8.88
N MET A 53 2.26 -2.47 9.02
CA MET A 53 1.52 -3.57 8.41
C MET A 53 1.47 -3.46 6.88
N VAL A 54 1.36 -2.25 6.32
CA VAL A 54 1.46 -2.01 4.88
C VAL A 54 2.81 -2.49 4.34
N VAL A 55 3.92 -2.12 4.99
CA VAL A 55 5.27 -2.56 4.60
C VAL A 55 5.35 -4.09 4.62
N MET A 56 4.89 -4.71 5.71
CA MET A 56 4.94 -6.17 5.86
C MET A 56 4.12 -6.89 4.78
N ILE A 57 2.87 -6.49 4.55
CA ILE A 57 1.96 -7.16 3.62
C ILE A 57 2.40 -6.95 2.16
N TYR A 58 2.75 -5.72 1.78
CA TYR A 58 3.19 -5.44 0.41
C TYR A 58 4.55 -6.07 0.11
N GLY A 59 5.45 -6.18 1.09
CA GLY A 59 6.69 -6.94 0.97
C GLY A 59 6.42 -8.42 0.66
N GLN A 60 5.50 -9.06 1.38
CA GLN A 60 5.12 -10.45 1.11
C GLN A 60 4.49 -10.64 -0.28
N TRP A 61 3.67 -9.69 -0.75
CA TRP A 61 3.10 -9.76 -2.09
C TRP A 61 4.13 -9.50 -3.18
N PHE A 62 5.09 -8.61 -2.92
CA PHE A 62 6.24 -8.39 -3.80
C PHE A 62 7.04 -9.67 -3.98
N ASP A 63 7.46 -10.30 -2.88
CA ASP A 63 8.29 -11.52 -2.90
C ASP A 63 7.58 -12.65 -3.65
N LYS A 64 6.31 -12.94 -3.30
CA LYS A 64 5.51 -13.97 -3.98
C LYS A 64 5.37 -13.70 -5.48
N SER A 65 5.13 -12.44 -5.87
CA SER A 65 5.00 -12.08 -7.27
C SER A 65 6.33 -12.17 -8.02
N ARG A 66 7.44 -11.87 -7.35
CA ARG A 66 8.79 -11.93 -7.90
C ARG A 66 9.21 -13.38 -8.10
N ASP A 67 8.99 -14.23 -7.11
CA ASP A 67 9.31 -15.66 -7.16
C ASP A 67 8.54 -16.35 -8.30
N GLN A 68 7.23 -16.09 -8.41
CA GLN A 68 6.41 -16.62 -9.51
C GLN A 68 6.93 -16.17 -10.88
N TYR A 69 7.27 -14.88 -11.02
CA TYR A 69 7.83 -14.36 -12.27
C TYR A 69 9.16 -15.04 -12.64
N LEU A 70 10.03 -15.31 -11.66
CA LEU A 70 11.30 -15.99 -11.89
C LEU A 70 11.09 -17.46 -12.27
N GLU A 71 10.12 -18.15 -11.66
CA GLU A 71 9.74 -19.52 -12.00
C GLU A 71 9.16 -19.61 -13.41
N ASP A 72 8.20 -18.75 -13.75
CA ASP A 72 7.59 -18.67 -15.08
C ASP A 72 8.65 -18.41 -16.16
N LYS A 73 9.58 -17.49 -15.89
CA LYS A 73 10.68 -17.18 -16.80
C LYS A 73 11.62 -18.37 -17.01
N LYS A 74 11.90 -19.15 -15.96
CA LYS A 74 12.70 -20.40 -16.07
C LYS A 74 11.97 -21.44 -16.92
N ASN A 75 10.65 -21.50 -16.81
CA ASN A 75 9.79 -22.43 -17.56
C ASN A 75 9.48 -21.95 -18.99
N GLY A 76 10.07 -20.83 -19.45
CA GLY A 76 9.86 -20.29 -20.79
C GLY A 76 8.49 -19.62 -20.99
N VAL A 77 7.75 -19.35 -19.92
CA VAL A 77 6.46 -18.65 -19.98
C VAL A 77 6.71 -17.15 -20.16
N GLN A 78 5.97 -16.53 -21.08
CA GLN A 78 5.99 -15.08 -21.24
C GLN A 78 5.21 -14.42 -20.10
N ALA A 79 5.88 -14.17 -18.99
CA ALA A 79 5.32 -13.50 -17.82
C ALA A 79 5.72 -12.02 -17.76
N VAL A 80 4.84 -11.20 -17.16
CA VAL A 80 5.10 -9.79 -16.85
C VAL A 80 5.45 -9.67 -15.37
N ASP A 81 6.53 -8.97 -15.06
CA ASP A 81 6.91 -8.69 -13.68
C ASP A 81 5.93 -7.68 -13.05
N LYS A 82 5.06 -8.18 -12.16
CA LYS A 82 4.08 -7.38 -11.43
C LYS A 82 4.62 -6.84 -10.11
N SER A 83 5.81 -7.29 -9.68
CA SER A 83 6.31 -6.99 -8.34
C SER A 83 6.56 -5.49 -8.13
N ALA A 84 7.04 -4.77 -9.14
CA ALA A 84 7.22 -3.33 -9.10
C ALA A 84 5.93 -2.55 -8.78
N GLY A 85 4.77 -3.07 -9.17
CA GLY A 85 3.48 -2.46 -8.85
C GLY A 85 3.16 -2.50 -7.35
N TYR A 86 3.62 -3.53 -6.63
CA TYR A 86 3.44 -3.59 -5.17
C TYR A 86 4.29 -2.54 -4.45
N LEU A 87 5.53 -2.29 -4.92
CA LEU A 87 6.38 -1.25 -4.33
C LEU A 87 5.81 0.15 -4.57
N ASP A 88 5.27 0.39 -5.77
CA ASP A 88 4.63 1.66 -6.12
C ASP A 88 3.40 1.94 -5.24
N ALA A 89 2.49 0.96 -5.13
CA ALA A 89 1.32 1.06 -4.27
C ALA A 89 1.69 1.22 -2.78
N MET A 90 2.65 0.44 -2.29
CA MET A 90 3.17 0.55 -0.92
C MET A 90 3.70 1.97 -0.63
N SER A 91 4.51 2.51 -1.53
CA SER A 91 5.10 3.85 -1.39
C SER A 91 4.03 4.94 -1.37
N ALA A 92 3.00 4.82 -2.22
CA ALA A 92 1.88 5.74 -2.23
C ALA A 92 1.10 5.75 -0.90
N ILE A 93 0.82 4.57 -0.36
CA ILE A 93 0.10 4.43 0.91
C ILE A 93 0.91 5.01 2.07
N ILE A 94 2.21 4.68 2.14
CA ILE A 94 3.10 5.22 3.15
C ILE A 94 3.18 6.75 3.05
N CYS A 95 3.28 7.29 1.83
CA CYS A 95 3.30 8.74 1.61
C CYS A 95 2.07 9.44 2.21
N VAL A 96 0.88 8.87 2.01
CA VAL A 96 -0.37 9.44 2.56
C VAL A 96 -0.40 9.36 4.09
N ILE A 97 0.02 8.24 4.67
CA ILE A 97 0.07 8.08 6.14
C ILE A 97 1.10 9.04 6.75
N ASP A 98 2.30 9.09 6.17
CA ASP A 98 3.40 9.94 6.63
C ASP A 98 3.03 11.42 6.49
N TYR A 99 2.30 11.81 5.44
CA TYR A 99 1.74 13.14 5.28
C TYR A 99 0.74 13.48 6.38
N GLU A 100 -0.16 12.57 6.75
CA GLU A 100 -1.09 12.81 7.87
C GLU A 100 -0.34 12.93 9.21
N LYS A 101 0.64 12.06 9.46
CA LYS A 101 1.49 12.15 10.67
C LYS A 101 2.18 13.51 10.74
N PHE A 102 2.81 13.93 9.64
CA PHE A 102 3.46 15.23 9.53
C PHE A 102 2.50 16.39 9.79
N LYS A 103 1.32 16.38 9.16
CA LYS A 103 0.26 17.39 9.36
C LYS A 103 -0.18 17.48 10.83
N ARG A 104 -0.14 16.37 11.57
CA ARG A 104 -0.45 16.31 13.01
C ARG A 104 0.73 16.68 13.92
N GLY A 105 1.88 17.04 13.36
CA GLY A 105 3.10 17.32 14.13
C GLY A 105 3.74 16.07 14.75
N ILE A 106 3.40 14.89 14.24
CA ILE A 106 3.92 13.60 14.67
C ILE A 106 5.10 13.25 13.76
N GLY A 107 6.27 12.96 14.33
CA GLY A 107 7.43 12.51 13.57
C GLY A 107 7.12 11.31 12.67
N VAL A 108 7.73 11.30 11.49
CA VAL A 108 7.54 10.27 10.46
C VAL A 108 8.20 8.96 10.87
#